data_AF-A0A539EI99-F1
#
_entry.id   AF-A0A539EI99-F1
#
_cell.length_a   1.000
_cell.length_b   1.000
_cell.length_c   1.000
_cell.angle_alpha   90.00
_cell.angle_beta   90.00
_cell.angle_gamma   90.00
#
_symmetry.space_group_name_H-M   'P 1'
#
loop_
_entity.id
_entity.type
_entity.pdbx_description
1 polymer ?
#
loop_
_entity_poly.entity_id
_entity_poly.type
_entity_poly.pdbx_seq_one_letter_code
_entity_poly.pdbx_strand_id
1 'polypeptide(L)'
;GALALFSMAIPVGSALGYVLGGWIGGTWGWRSALWAAGLPGLVFAVLALRLKDPRPPAAAGTTSGPSWGDYAGLYAIKSYLATTLAMTAMTFALGGLAVWMPSFLNRTWGLSVGEAGTVFGAVTVVSGLVGSLLGGWLGDRLLKVTGKAYCLVSGVGFLLALPAGLAAVQATSYPATLAFLFLAEMLAFLNMGPLNGVIVCVTPPGIRNMAFAANIFVIHALGDAASPALIGLASDRWGLAPALSATMLFLGLAGAFCLWGARHVERDSAEVDRVHGG
;
A
#
# COMPACT_ATOMS: atom_id res chain seq x y z
N GLY A 1 -11.95 15.86 2.94
CA GLY A 1 -11.47 16.46 4.20
C GLY A 1 -10.98 15.41 5.16
N ALA A 2 -11.87 14.78 5.93
CA ALA A 2 -11.51 13.83 6.99
C ALA A 2 -10.76 12.56 6.52
N LEU A 3 -11.19 11.93 5.42
CA LEU A 3 -10.51 10.77 4.83
C LEU A 3 -9.08 11.08 4.37
N ALA A 4 -8.85 12.27 3.80
CA ALA A 4 -7.50 12.69 3.43
C ALA A 4 -6.61 12.91 4.66
N LEU A 5 -7.16 13.48 5.74
CA LEU A 5 -6.46 13.64 7.02
C LEU A 5 -6.10 12.28 7.65
N PHE A 6 -7.02 11.32 7.58
CA PHE A 6 -6.80 9.95 8.03
C PHE A 6 -5.74 9.23 7.19
N SER A 7 -5.81 9.34 5.86
CA SER A 7 -4.82 8.72 4.97
C SER A 7 -3.42 9.32 5.12
N MET A 8 -3.29 10.58 5.57
CA MET A 8 -1.98 11.17 5.92
C MET A 8 -1.37 10.55 7.18
N ALA A 9 -2.17 9.96 8.07
CA ALA A 9 -1.65 9.35 9.29
C ALA A 9 -0.68 8.19 9.00
N ILE A 10 -0.90 7.42 7.92
CA ILE A 10 -0.03 6.31 7.53
C ILE A 10 1.38 6.79 7.17
N PRO A 11 1.58 7.66 6.16
CA PRO A 11 2.93 8.11 5.80
C PRO A 11 3.57 8.99 6.88
N VAL A 12 2.82 9.82 7.61
CA VAL A 12 3.35 10.60 8.74
C VAL A 12 3.80 9.68 9.88
N GLY A 13 2.98 8.68 10.22
CA GLY A 13 3.29 7.68 11.23
C GLY A 13 4.53 6.86 10.86
N SER A 14 4.64 6.42 9.62
CA SER A 14 5.84 5.73 9.11
C SER A 14 7.08 6.62 9.18
N ALA A 15 6.96 7.92 8.88
CA ALA A 15 8.08 8.87 9.00
C ALA A 15 8.61 8.97 10.41
N LEU A 16 7.68 9.22 11.34
CA LEU A 16 7.99 9.31 12.75
C LEU A 16 8.57 7.98 13.25
N GLY A 17 8.03 6.85 12.78
CA GLY A 17 8.52 5.51 13.09
C GLY A 17 9.96 5.27 12.67
N TYR A 18 10.33 5.59 11.42
CA TYR A 18 11.71 5.45 10.95
C TYR A 18 12.68 6.39 11.67
N VAL A 19 12.33 7.67 11.79
CA VAL A 19 13.20 8.69 12.40
C VAL A 19 13.40 8.44 13.89
N LEU A 20 12.30 8.30 14.64
CA LEU A 20 12.37 8.08 16.08
C LEU A 20 12.88 6.68 16.40
N GLY A 21 12.46 5.66 15.65
CA GLY A 21 12.92 4.28 15.84
C GLY A 21 14.41 4.12 15.58
N GLY A 22 14.94 4.74 14.51
CA GLY A 22 16.37 4.73 14.21
C GLY A 22 17.20 5.48 15.25
N TRP A 23 16.76 6.68 15.64
CA TRP A 23 17.47 7.50 16.63
C TRP A 23 17.45 6.87 18.03
N ILE A 24 16.28 6.43 18.52
CA ILE A 24 16.13 5.80 19.83
C ILE A 24 16.82 4.43 19.84
N GLY A 25 16.64 3.64 18.79
CA GLY A 25 17.26 2.33 18.67
C GLY A 25 18.78 2.40 18.64
N GLY A 26 19.34 3.42 17.96
CA GLY A 26 20.79 3.64 17.90
C GLY A 26 21.40 4.20 19.19
N THR A 27 20.65 4.99 19.97
CA THR A 27 21.17 5.62 21.20
C THR A 27 20.87 4.83 22.47
N TRP A 28 19.66 4.29 22.59
CA TRP A 28 19.11 3.67 23.81
C TRP A 28 18.68 2.22 23.60
N GLY A 29 19.05 1.62 22.47
CA GLY A 29 18.79 0.22 22.14
C GLY A 29 17.34 -0.07 21.70
N TRP A 30 17.15 -1.20 21.02
CA TRP A 30 15.87 -1.54 20.38
C TRP A 30 14.66 -1.63 21.34
N ARG A 31 14.88 -1.98 22.62
CA ARG A 31 13.79 -2.09 23.60
C ARG A 31 13.12 -0.75 23.90
N SER A 32 13.89 0.33 23.98
CA SER A 32 13.36 1.67 24.26
C SER A 32 12.57 2.20 23.05
N ALA A 33 13.00 1.88 21.82
CA ALA A 33 12.27 2.21 20.61
C ALA A 33 10.87 1.56 20.59
N LEU A 34 10.74 0.30 21.05
CA LEU A 34 9.44 -0.36 21.17
C LEU A 34 8.52 0.32 22.19
N TRP A 35 9.04 0.71 23.36
CA TRP A 35 8.27 1.44 24.36
C TRP A 35 7.80 2.81 23.83
N ALA A 36 8.70 3.55 23.18
CA ALA A 36 8.41 4.85 22.60
C ALA A 36 7.33 4.78 21.50
N ALA A 37 7.31 3.71 20.71
CA ALA A 37 6.28 3.49 19.70
C ALA A 37 4.94 3.01 20.31
N GLY A 38 4.98 2.11 21.30
CA GLY A 38 3.78 1.44 21.83
C GLY A 38 2.97 2.26 22.86
N LEU A 39 3.65 2.98 23.76
CA LEU A 39 2.99 3.74 24.84
C LEU A 39 1.97 4.78 24.33
N PRO A 40 2.28 5.61 23.32
CA PRO A 40 1.30 6.54 22.75
C PRO A 40 0.06 5.82 22.21
N GLY A 41 0.25 4.65 21.58
CA GLY A 41 -0.85 3.82 21.06
C GLY A 41 -1.80 3.36 22.18
N LEU A 42 -1.27 2.93 23.33
CA LEU A 42 -2.07 2.57 24.51
C LEU A 42 -2.86 3.75 25.06
N VAL A 43 -2.24 4.93 25.12
CA VAL A 43 -2.93 6.16 25.56
C VAL A 43 -4.10 6.47 24.62
N PHE A 44 -3.87 6.42 23.30
CA PHE A 44 -4.93 6.64 22.32
C PHE A 44 -6.03 5.58 22.39
N ALA A 45 -5.70 4.30 22.66
CA ALA A 45 -6.69 3.24 22.85
C ALA A 45 -7.62 3.52 24.06
N VAL A 46 -7.06 4.00 25.17
CA VAL A 46 -7.86 4.40 26.35
C VAL A 46 -8.72 5.63 26.05
N LEU A 47 -8.18 6.62 25.32
CA LEU A 47 -8.96 7.80 24.91
C LEU A 47 -10.09 7.43 23.95
N ALA A 48 -9.89 6.44 23.08
CA ALA A 48 -10.90 5.96 22.15
C ALA A 48 -12.14 5.38 22.84
N LEU A 49 -12.02 4.89 24.09
CA LEU A 49 -13.18 4.45 24.89
C LEU A 49 -14.18 5.58 25.19
N ARG A 50 -13.78 6.84 25.02
CA ARG A 50 -14.64 8.02 25.21
C ARG A 50 -15.35 8.46 23.93
N LEU A 51 -14.99 7.89 22.77
CA LEU A 51 -15.68 8.18 21.51
C LEU A 51 -17.05 7.54 21.53
N LYS A 52 -18.09 8.36 21.37
CA LYS A 52 -19.46 7.89 21.20
C LYS A 52 -19.61 7.32 19.80
N ASP A 53 -20.09 6.09 19.68
CA ASP A 53 -20.39 5.49 18.37
C ASP A 53 -21.49 6.32 17.69
N PRO A 54 -21.20 6.99 16.55
CA PRO A 54 -22.18 7.79 15.85
C PRO A 54 -23.17 6.93 15.05
N ARG A 55 -22.92 5.62 14.93
CA ARG A 55 -23.83 4.72 14.22
C ARG A 55 -25.10 4.53 15.05
N PRO A 56 -26.28 4.48 14.41
CA PRO A 56 -27.48 4.08 15.11
C PRO A 56 -27.25 2.71 15.74
N PRO A 57 -27.74 2.46 16.97
CA PRO A 57 -27.66 1.13 17.57
C PRO A 57 -28.23 0.14 16.55
N ALA A 58 -27.44 -0.88 16.21
CA ALA A 58 -27.82 -1.88 15.23
C ALA A 58 -29.25 -2.33 15.57
N ALA A 59 -30.17 -2.25 14.60
CA ALA A 59 -31.52 -2.75 14.80
C ALA A 59 -31.40 -4.16 15.36
N ALA A 60 -31.99 -4.42 16.52
CA ALA A 60 -31.98 -5.71 17.16
C ALA A 60 -32.73 -6.71 16.26
N GLY A 61 -31.98 -7.29 15.33
CA GLY A 61 -32.46 -8.11 14.23
C GLY A 61 -31.22 -8.79 13.65
N THR A 62 -31.28 -10.10 13.56
CA THR A 62 -30.17 -11.01 13.26
C THR A 62 -29.48 -10.63 11.94
N THR A 63 -28.44 -9.81 11.99
CA THR A 63 -27.42 -9.84 10.94
C THR A 63 -26.61 -11.11 11.21
N SER A 64 -26.96 -12.20 10.53
CA SER A 64 -26.03 -13.32 10.41
C SER A 64 -24.70 -12.74 9.93
N GLY A 65 -23.62 -12.96 10.69
CA GLY A 65 -22.29 -12.54 10.28
C GLY A 65 -21.96 -13.07 8.88
N PRO A 66 -20.96 -12.49 8.21
CA PRO A 66 -20.57 -12.93 6.88
C PRO A 66 -20.32 -14.44 6.84
N SER A 67 -20.87 -15.09 5.82
CA SER A 67 -20.73 -16.51 5.55
C SER A 67 -19.51 -16.79 4.67
N TRP A 68 -19.04 -18.04 4.64
CA TRP A 68 -18.02 -18.48 3.69
C TRP A 68 -18.42 -18.24 2.22
N GLY A 69 -19.72 -18.28 1.92
CA GLY A 69 -20.26 -17.96 0.60
C GLY A 69 -20.03 -16.50 0.21
N ASP A 70 -20.04 -15.57 1.17
CA ASP A 70 -19.79 -14.15 0.91
C ASP A 70 -18.33 -13.89 0.53
N TYR A 71 -17.38 -14.61 1.15
CA TYR A 71 -15.98 -14.56 0.73
C TYR A 71 -15.79 -15.08 -0.71
N ALA A 72 -16.41 -16.22 -1.04
CA ALA A 72 -16.37 -16.74 -2.41
C ALA A 72 -17.02 -15.77 -3.41
N GLY A 73 -18.13 -15.14 -3.02
CA GLY A 73 -18.81 -14.11 -3.80
C GLY A 73 -17.93 -12.89 -4.08
N LEU A 74 -17.18 -12.41 -3.08
CA LEU A 74 -16.24 -11.29 -3.27
C LEU A 74 -15.20 -11.58 -4.35
N TYR A 75 -14.56 -12.75 -4.30
CA TYR A 75 -13.53 -13.10 -5.29
C TYR A 75 -14.10 -13.47 -6.66
N ALA A 76 -15.41 -13.69 -6.78
CA ALA A 76 -16.10 -13.79 -8.06
C ALA A 76 -16.29 -12.41 -8.75
N ILE A 77 -16.25 -11.32 -7.99
CA ILE A 77 -16.27 -9.95 -8.53
C ILE A 77 -14.90 -9.66 -9.16
N LYS A 78 -14.86 -9.63 -10.49
CA LYS A 78 -13.61 -9.57 -11.26
C LYS A 78 -12.78 -8.34 -10.93
N SER A 79 -13.42 -7.17 -10.78
CA SER A 79 -12.73 -5.94 -10.39
C SER A 79 -12.19 -5.98 -8.96
N TYR A 80 -12.87 -6.63 -8.02
CA TYR A 80 -12.36 -6.83 -6.65
C TYR A 80 -11.16 -7.79 -6.64
N LEU A 81 -11.24 -8.91 -7.36
CA LEU A 81 -10.13 -9.85 -7.51
C LEU A 81 -8.92 -9.16 -8.16
N ALA A 82 -9.15 -8.42 -9.25
CA ALA A 82 -8.11 -7.66 -9.94
C ALA A 82 -7.41 -6.67 -9.01
N THR A 83 -8.18 -5.88 -8.26
CA THR A 83 -7.67 -4.92 -7.28
C THR A 83 -6.88 -5.62 -6.19
N THR A 84 -7.36 -6.76 -5.68
CA THR A 84 -6.65 -7.52 -4.64
C THR A 84 -5.32 -8.08 -5.16
N LEU A 85 -5.29 -8.64 -6.38
CA LEU A 85 -4.05 -9.11 -6.99
C LEU A 85 -3.07 -7.97 -7.27
N ALA A 86 -3.57 -6.82 -7.74
CA ALA A 86 -2.75 -5.64 -7.99
C ALA A 86 -2.11 -5.11 -6.71
N MET A 87 -2.91 -4.91 -5.65
CA MET A 87 -2.41 -4.45 -4.37
C MET A 87 -1.47 -5.48 -3.74
N THR A 88 -1.74 -6.78 -3.87
CA THR A 88 -0.82 -7.83 -3.38
C THR A 88 0.54 -7.74 -4.06
N ALA A 89 0.57 -7.64 -5.39
CA ALA A 89 1.82 -7.54 -6.14
C ALA A 89 2.59 -6.24 -5.84
N MET A 90 1.87 -5.12 -5.68
CA MET A 90 2.47 -3.86 -5.23
C MET A 90 3.04 -3.98 -3.80
N THR A 91 2.27 -4.52 -2.85
CA THR A 91 2.69 -4.69 -1.45
C THR A 91 3.88 -5.64 -1.35
N PHE A 92 3.94 -6.69 -2.18
CA PHE A 92 5.14 -7.51 -2.32
C PHE A 92 6.37 -6.67 -2.68
N ALA A 93 6.26 -5.83 -3.71
CA ALA A 93 7.36 -5.00 -4.19
C ALA A 93 7.80 -3.97 -3.14
N LEU A 94 6.87 -3.21 -2.56
CA LEU A 94 7.21 -2.19 -1.55
C LEU A 94 7.68 -2.79 -0.23
N GLY A 95 7.08 -3.90 0.23
CA GLY A 95 7.54 -4.62 1.41
C GLY A 95 8.96 -5.16 1.23
N GLY A 96 9.27 -5.64 0.02
CA GLY A 96 10.59 -6.10 -0.33
C GLY A 96 11.62 -4.98 -0.33
N LEU A 97 11.28 -3.85 -0.94
CA LEU A 97 12.09 -2.63 -0.91
C LEU A 97 12.34 -2.15 0.52
N ALA A 98 11.32 -2.15 1.38
CA ALA A 98 11.44 -1.65 2.75
C ALA A 98 12.52 -2.38 3.56
N VAL A 99 12.72 -3.67 3.30
CA VAL A 99 13.76 -4.46 3.99
C VAL A 99 15.11 -4.37 3.26
N TRP A 100 15.11 -4.48 1.94
CA TRP A 100 16.33 -4.74 1.18
C TRP A 100 16.96 -3.50 0.56
N MET A 101 16.20 -2.42 0.32
CA MET A 101 16.74 -1.19 -0.24
C MET A 101 17.75 -0.49 0.69
N PRO A 102 17.54 -0.39 2.03
CA PRO A 102 18.58 0.11 2.93
C PRO A 102 19.87 -0.71 2.87
N SER A 103 19.75 -2.04 2.77
CA SER A 103 20.92 -2.93 2.60
C SER A 103 21.62 -2.71 1.26
N PHE A 104 20.87 -2.47 0.19
CA PHE A 104 21.42 -2.10 -1.11
C PHE A 104 22.15 -0.76 -1.04
N LEU A 105 21.57 0.26 -0.42
CA LEU A 105 22.21 1.56 -0.25
C LEU A 105 23.51 1.47 0.57
N ASN A 106 23.52 0.66 1.63
CA ASN A 106 24.74 0.37 2.40
C ASN A 106 25.82 -0.32 1.55
N ARG A 107 25.47 -1.37 0.81
CA ARG A 107 26.43 -2.16 0.03
C ARG A 107 26.95 -1.44 -1.21
N THR A 108 26.08 -0.69 -1.89
CA THR A 108 26.41 -0.03 -3.16
C THR A 108 27.05 1.34 -2.94
N TRP A 109 26.55 2.12 -1.96
CA TRP A 109 26.96 3.51 -1.75
C TRP A 109 27.75 3.72 -0.45
N GLY A 110 28.00 2.68 0.33
CA GLY A 110 28.85 2.75 1.53
C GLY A 110 28.22 3.49 2.72
N LEU A 111 26.93 3.80 2.67
CA LEU A 111 26.19 4.42 3.77
C LEU A 111 26.23 3.54 5.01
N SER A 112 26.31 4.10 6.21
CA SER A 112 26.09 3.30 7.42
C SER A 112 24.66 2.74 7.46
N VAL A 113 24.43 1.68 8.24
CA VAL A 113 23.10 1.05 8.37
C VAL A 113 22.03 2.06 8.81
N GLY A 114 22.37 2.93 9.76
CA GLY A 114 21.47 3.98 10.26
C GLY A 114 21.17 5.06 9.23
N GLU A 115 22.18 5.52 8.49
CA GLU A 115 21.99 6.51 7.41
C GLU A 115 21.16 5.94 6.27
N ALA A 116 21.45 4.71 5.82
CA ALA A 116 20.71 4.07 4.74
C ALA A 116 19.22 3.91 5.10
N GLY A 117 18.92 3.49 6.34
CA GLY A 117 17.54 3.40 6.83
C GLY A 117 16.86 4.76 6.92
N THR A 118 17.56 5.79 7.40
CA THR A 118 17.02 7.16 7.51
C THR A 118 16.72 7.76 6.14
N VAL A 119 17.65 7.64 5.19
CA VAL A 119 17.48 8.15 3.82
C VAL A 119 16.33 7.44 3.11
N PHE A 120 16.30 6.11 3.16
CA PHE A 120 15.20 5.34 2.58
C PHE A 120 13.85 5.74 3.19
N GLY A 121 13.76 5.76 4.52
CA GLY A 121 12.54 6.17 5.22
C GLY A 121 12.09 7.58 4.85
N ALA A 122 13.01 8.54 4.74
CA ALA A 122 12.69 9.90 4.31
C ALA A 122 12.16 9.95 2.87
N VAL A 123 12.79 9.22 1.94
CA VAL A 123 12.31 9.09 0.56
C VAL A 123 10.90 8.51 0.53
N THR A 124 10.66 7.42 1.26
CA THR A 124 9.34 6.74 1.32
C THR A 124 8.23 7.61 1.87
N VAL A 125 8.53 8.41 2.88
CA VAL A 125 7.53 9.31 3.48
C VAL A 125 7.12 10.39 2.51
N VAL A 126 8.11 11.07 1.92
CA VAL A 126 7.83 12.19 1.02
C VAL A 126 7.17 11.66 -0.25
N SER A 127 7.68 10.57 -0.82
CA SER A 127 7.11 9.94 -2.01
C SER A 127 5.70 9.41 -1.74
N GLY A 128 5.46 8.80 -0.58
CA GLY A 128 4.16 8.29 -0.16
C GLY A 128 3.13 9.38 0.08
N LEU A 129 3.50 10.49 0.71
CA LEU A 129 2.63 11.66 0.88
C LEU A 129 2.25 12.26 -0.48
N VAL A 130 3.24 12.56 -1.31
CA VAL A 130 3.04 13.17 -2.62
C VAL A 130 2.21 12.25 -3.50
N GLY A 131 2.60 10.98 -3.60
CA GLY A 131 1.91 9.96 -4.39
C GLY A 131 0.46 9.74 -3.95
N SER A 132 0.21 9.57 -2.65
CA SER A 132 -1.16 9.31 -2.16
C SER A 132 -2.10 10.50 -2.41
N LEU A 133 -1.63 11.73 -2.19
CA LEU A 133 -2.42 12.94 -2.42
C LEU A 133 -2.67 13.17 -3.92
N LEU A 134 -1.61 13.05 -4.74
CA LEU A 134 -1.74 13.19 -6.19
C LEU A 134 -2.65 12.10 -6.77
N GLY A 135 -2.51 10.86 -6.30
CA GLY A 135 -3.31 9.72 -6.74
C GLY A 135 -4.80 9.89 -6.46
N GLY A 136 -5.15 10.32 -5.25
CA GLY A 136 -6.54 10.66 -4.90
C GLY A 136 -7.10 11.79 -5.78
N TRP A 137 -6.34 12.88 -5.93
CA TRP A 137 -6.76 14.01 -6.75
C TRP A 137 -6.89 13.67 -8.25
N LEU A 138 -5.92 12.96 -8.83
CA LEU A 138 -5.95 12.47 -10.22
C LEU A 138 -7.12 11.52 -10.43
N GLY A 139 -7.31 10.58 -9.50
CA GLY A 139 -8.42 9.63 -9.50
C GLY A 139 -9.76 10.34 -9.54
N ASP A 140 -10.02 11.23 -8.59
CA ASP A 140 -11.28 11.96 -8.49
C ASP A 140 -11.53 12.89 -9.68
N ARG A 141 -10.47 13.50 -10.22
CA ARG A 141 -10.57 14.35 -11.40
C ARG A 141 -10.92 13.53 -12.64
N LEU A 142 -10.27 12.37 -12.83
CA LEU A 142 -10.51 11.49 -13.97
C LEU A 142 -11.86 10.75 -13.84
N LEU A 143 -12.35 10.54 -12.61
CA LEU A 143 -13.64 9.89 -12.35
C LEU A 143 -14.82 10.69 -12.93
N LYS A 144 -14.67 12.01 -13.06
CA LYS A 144 -15.64 12.88 -13.75
C LYS A 144 -15.77 12.58 -15.25
N VAL A 145 -14.83 11.83 -15.81
CA VAL A 145 -14.74 11.51 -17.25
C VAL A 145 -15.00 10.02 -17.50
N THR A 146 -14.52 9.12 -16.63
CA THR A 146 -14.69 7.67 -16.79
C THR A 146 -14.77 6.93 -15.46
N GLY A 147 -15.63 5.92 -15.35
CA GLY A 147 -15.71 5.06 -14.17
C GLY A 147 -14.49 4.14 -13.98
N LYS A 148 -13.59 4.09 -14.97
CA LYS A 148 -12.33 3.33 -14.90
C LYS A 148 -11.20 4.09 -14.22
N ALA A 149 -11.44 5.35 -13.85
CA ALA A 149 -10.42 6.30 -13.42
C ALA A 149 -9.45 5.75 -12.39
N TYR A 150 -9.97 5.14 -11.32
CA TYR A 150 -9.15 4.63 -10.24
C TYR A 150 -8.23 3.47 -10.66
N CYS A 151 -8.74 2.55 -11.47
CA CYS A 151 -7.93 1.47 -12.04
C CYS A 151 -6.87 2.02 -13.01
N LEU A 152 -7.21 3.03 -13.82
CA LEU A 152 -6.28 3.62 -14.78
C LEU A 152 -5.15 4.40 -14.11
N VAL A 153 -5.46 5.27 -13.14
CA VAL A 153 -4.45 6.04 -12.41
C VAL A 153 -3.47 5.11 -11.70
N SER A 154 -3.98 4.11 -11.00
CA SER A 154 -3.14 3.12 -10.31
C SER A 154 -2.33 2.27 -11.30
N GLY A 155 -2.96 1.77 -12.35
CA GLY A 155 -2.32 0.92 -13.34
C GLY A 155 -1.19 1.61 -14.08
N VAL A 156 -1.43 2.85 -14.56
CA VAL A 156 -0.39 3.66 -15.19
C VAL A 156 0.71 4.01 -14.20
N GLY A 157 0.35 4.36 -12.96
CA GLY A 157 1.32 4.60 -11.88
C GLY A 157 2.27 3.42 -11.70
N PHE A 158 1.75 2.20 -11.56
CA PHE A 158 2.56 1.00 -11.40
C PHE A 158 3.42 0.67 -12.64
N LEU A 159 2.87 0.82 -13.84
CA LEU A 159 3.62 0.58 -15.09
C LEU A 159 4.77 1.57 -15.28
N LEU A 160 4.63 2.82 -14.81
CA LEU A 160 5.70 3.82 -14.80
C LEU A 160 6.66 3.65 -13.61
N ALA A 161 6.17 3.12 -12.49
CA ALA A 161 7.00 2.82 -11.33
C ALA A 161 8.00 1.69 -11.61
N LEU A 162 7.64 0.72 -12.45
CA LEU A 162 8.53 -0.37 -12.88
C LEU A 162 9.86 0.14 -13.48
N PRO A 163 9.87 0.91 -14.59
CA PRO A 163 11.12 1.40 -15.18
C PRO A 163 11.85 2.37 -14.25
N ALA A 164 11.13 3.17 -13.45
CA ALA A 164 11.77 4.03 -12.44
C ALA A 164 12.49 3.20 -11.36
N GLY A 165 11.87 2.14 -10.84
CA GLY A 165 12.48 1.26 -9.84
C GLY A 165 13.68 0.50 -10.40
N LEU A 166 13.57 0.00 -11.64
CA LEU A 166 14.70 -0.60 -12.35
C LEU A 166 15.85 0.40 -12.54
N ALA A 167 15.55 1.65 -12.90
CA ALA A 167 16.55 2.71 -13.03
C ALA A 167 17.20 3.06 -11.68
N ALA A 168 16.46 3.01 -10.57
CA ALA A 168 17.00 3.24 -9.24
C ALA A 168 18.07 2.20 -8.86
N VAL A 169 17.79 0.91 -9.11
CA VAL A 169 18.72 -0.18 -8.79
C VAL A 169 19.94 -0.19 -9.71
N GLN A 170 19.79 0.25 -10.97
CA GLN A 170 20.86 0.24 -11.98
C GLN A 170 21.61 1.58 -12.09
N ALA A 171 21.22 2.58 -11.30
CA ALA A 171 21.83 3.90 -11.34
C ALA A 171 23.32 3.84 -11.02
N THR A 172 24.12 4.59 -11.78
CA THR A 172 25.58 4.68 -11.62
C THR A 172 26.01 5.78 -10.65
N SER A 173 25.06 6.50 -10.05
CA SER A 173 25.34 7.48 -9.01
C SER A 173 24.29 7.47 -7.89
N TYR A 174 24.73 7.86 -6.69
CA TYR A 174 23.87 7.96 -5.51
C TYR A 174 22.70 8.94 -5.70
N PRO A 175 22.88 10.18 -6.22
CA PRO A 175 21.76 11.08 -6.46
C PRO A 175 20.73 10.52 -7.46
N ALA A 176 21.19 9.85 -8.52
CA ALA A 176 20.29 9.22 -9.48
C ALA A 176 19.49 8.06 -8.84
N THR A 177 20.14 7.25 -8.00
CA THR A 177 19.47 6.19 -7.23
C THR A 177 18.30 6.78 -6.42
N LEU A 178 18.55 7.84 -5.65
CA LEU A 178 17.51 8.46 -4.82
C LEU A 178 16.40 9.10 -5.64
N ALA A 179 16.73 9.79 -6.74
CA ALA A 179 15.74 10.44 -7.59
C ALA A 179 14.79 9.42 -8.24
N PHE A 180 15.33 8.32 -8.77
CA PHE A 180 14.53 7.25 -9.36
C PHE A 180 13.77 6.44 -8.31
N LEU A 181 14.35 6.23 -7.13
CA LEU A 181 13.66 5.57 -6.02
C LEU A 181 12.46 6.40 -5.56
N PHE A 182 12.65 7.70 -5.36
CA PHE A 182 11.57 8.64 -5.05
C PHE A 182 10.46 8.58 -6.09
N LEU A 183 10.83 8.64 -7.38
CA LEU A 183 9.88 8.59 -8.47
C LEU A 183 9.12 7.27 -8.50
N ALA A 184 9.80 6.14 -8.35
CA ALA A 184 9.21 4.81 -8.34
C ALA A 184 8.19 4.64 -7.20
N GLU A 185 8.58 5.01 -5.99
CA GLU A 185 7.68 4.93 -4.83
C GLU A 185 6.51 5.90 -4.95
N MET A 186 6.74 7.14 -5.38
CA MET A 186 5.68 8.13 -5.57
C MET A 186 4.63 7.64 -6.58
N LEU A 187 5.09 7.08 -7.71
CA LEU A 187 4.23 6.51 -8.74
C LEU A 187 3.48 5.27 -8.24
N ALA A 188 4.14 4.41 -7.44
CA ALA A 188 3.49 3.27 -6.81
C ALA A 188 2.41 3.72 -5.82
N PHE A 189 2.66 4.76 -5.01
CA PHE A 189 1.72 5.27 -4.01
C PHE A 189 0.52 6.04 -4.59
N LEU A 190 0.48 6.33 -5.90
CA LEU A 190 -0.71 6.89 -6.57
C LEU A 190 -1.98 6.04 -6.34
N ASN A 191 -1.84 4.75 -6.03
CA ASN A 191 -2.96 3.83 -5.89
C ASN A 191 -3.74 3.93 -4.55
N MET A 192 -3.15 4.51 -3.49
CA MET A 192 -3.67 4.38 -2.11
C MET A 192 -5.12 4.87 -1.94
N GLY A 193 -5.48 5.99 -2.57
CA GLY A 193 -6.87 6.44 -2.64
C GLY A 193 -7.68 5.63 -3.68
N PRO A 194 -7.25 5.63 -4.95
CA PRO A 194 -7.94 4.97 -6.05
C PRO A 194 -8.37 3.51 -5.81
N LEU A 195 -7.47 2.60 -5.48
CA LEU A 195 -7.80 1.16 -5.37
C LEU A 195 -8.69 0.85 -4.17
N ASN A 196 -8.53 1.57 -3.07
CA ASN A 196 -9.48 1.52 -1.96
C ASN A 196 -10.87 2.03 -2.39
N GLY A 197 -10.92 3.07 -3.23
CA GLY A 197 -12.15 3.54 -3.88
C GLY A 197 -12.82 2.46 -4.73
N VAL A 198 -12.04 1.68 -5.50
CA VAL A 198 -12.58 0.55 -6.27
C VAL A 198 -13.27 -0.46 -5.35
N ILE A 199 -12.64 -0.85 -4.23
CA ILE A 199 -13.25 -1.77 -3.25
C ILE A 199 -14.59 -1.24 -2.75
N VAL A 200 -14.67 0.07 -2.44
CA VAL A 200 -15.93 0.70 -2.00
C VAL A 200 -17.02 0.60 -3.07
N CYS A 201 -16.69 0.92 -4.32
CA CYS A 201 -17.64 0.96 -5.44
C CYS A 201 -18.16 -0.41 -5.84
N VAL A 202 -17.31 -1.44 -5.80
CA VAL A 202 -17.65 -2.78 -6.31
C VAL A 202 -18.13 -3.73 -5.21
N THR A 203 -18.23 -3.24 -3.96
CA THR A 203 -18.68 -4.06 -2.83
C THR A 203 -19.98 -3.53 -2.22
N PRO A 204 -20.98 -4.40 -2.00
CA PRO A 204 -22.21 -4.05 -1.29
C PRO A 204 -21.95 -3.47 0.11
N PRO A 205 -22.74 -2.46 0.55
CA PRO A 205 -22.54 -1.82 1.85
C PRO A 205 -22.52 -2.79 3.04
N GLY A 206 -23.36 -3.82 3.02
CA GLY A 206 -23.50 -4.78 4.13
C GLY A 206 -22.27 -5.66 4.38
N ILE A 207 -21.43 -5.89 3.35
CA ILE A 207 -20.23 -6.72 3.45
C ILE A 207 -18.93 -5.94 3.19
N ARG A 208 -19.00 -4.61 3.04
CA ARG A 208 -17.85 -3.78 2.68
C ARG A 208 -16.69 -3.87 3.68
N ASN A 209 -17.00 -3.90 4.97
CA ASN A 209 -15.97 -4.05 6.02
C ASN A 209 -15.26 -5.41 5.91
N MET A 210 -16.01 -6.48 5.61
CA MET A 210 -15.42 -7.79 5.34
C MET A 210 -14.52 -7.76 4.11
N ALA A 211 -14.94 -7.10 3.03
CA ALA A 211 -14.14 -7.01 1.81
C ALA A 211 -12.81 -6.26 2.03
N PHE A 212 -12.80 -5.19 2.82
CA PHE A 212 -11.56 -4.55 3.23
C PHE A 212 -10.70 -5.49 4.10
N ALA A 213 -11.28 -6.16 5.09
CA ALA A 213 -10.54 -7.07 5.95
C ALA A 213 -9.91 -8.24 5.16
N ALA A 214 -10.67 -8.85 4.24
CA ALA A 214 -10.19 -9.92 3.37
C ALA A 214 -9.07 -9.43 2.43
N ASN A 215 -9.24 -8.25 1.84
CA ASN A 215 -8.22 -7.64 0.99
C ASN A 215 -6.93 -7.38 1.80
N ILE A 216 -7.03 -6.67 2.93
CA ILE A 216 -5.90 -6.35 3.82
C ILE A 216 -5.16 -7.63 4.25
N PHE A 217 -5.89 -8.67 4.64
CA PHE A 217 -5.29 -9.95 5.00
C PHE A 217 -4.49 -10.54 3.83
N VAL A 218 -5.06 -10.60 2.63
CA VAL A 218 -4.40 -11.17 1.46
C VAL A 218 -3.16 -10.37 1.07
N ILE A 219 -3.27 -9.03 0.99
CA ILE A 219 -2.14 -8.20 0.55
C ILE A 219 -0.96 -8.26 1.52
N HIS A 220 -1.21 -8.39 2.83
CA HIS A 220 -0.11 -8.50 3.80
C HIS A 220 0.44 -9.92 3.86
N ALA A 221 -0.42 -10.93 3.91
CA ALA A 221 0.01 -12.33 3.98
C ALA A 221 0.84 -12.76 2.76
N LEU A 222 0.43 -12.33 1.55
CA LEU A 222 1.08 -12.72 0.30
C LEU A 222 2.01 -11.64 -0.26
N GLY A 223 1.92 -10.41 0.21
CA GLY A 223 2.76 -9.30 -0.21
C GLY A 223 3.98 -9.13 0.69
N ASP A 224 3.89 -8.23 1.66
CA ASP A 224 5.02 -7.74 2.45
C ASP A 224 5.53 -8.74 3.50
N ALA A 225 4.68 -9.63 4.02
CA ALA A 225 5.14 -10.68 4.92
C ALA A 225 6.00 -11.73 4.20
N ALA A 226 5.65 -12.04 2.95
CA ALA A 226 6.32 -13.07 2.15
C ALA A 226 7.58 -12.56 1.43
N SER A 227 7.59 -11.28 1.02
CA SER A 227 8.61 -10.76 0.12
C SER A 227 10.04 -10.76 0.66
N PRO A 228 10.34 -10.46 1.96
CA PRO A 228 11.71 -10.39 2.42
C PRO A 228 12.44 -11.73 2.32
N ALA A 229 11.77 -12.82 2.68
CA ALA A 229 12.34 -14.17 2.61
C ALA A 229 12.61 -14.60 1.15
N LEU A 230 11.65 -14.35 0.26
CA LEU A 230 11.77 -14.71 -1.15
C LEU A 230 12.86 -13.91 -1.86
N ILE A 231 12.97 -12.61 -1.57
CA ILE A 231 14.02 -11.74 -2.11
C ILE A 231 15.39 -12.10 -1.53
N GLY A 232 15.46 -12.46 -0.24
CA GLY A 232 16.69 -12.96 0.38
C GLY A 232 17.21 -14.21 -0.33
N LEU A 233 16.34 -15.21 -0.53
CA LEU A 233 16.69 -16.43 -1.28
C LEU A 233 17.14 -16.15 -2.72
N ALA A 234 16.53 -15.18 -3.39
CA ALA A 234 16.97 -14.74 -4.72
C ALA A 234 18.32 -14.01 -4.66
N SER A 235 18.53 -13.17 -3.65
CA SER A 235 19.79 -12.44 -3.42
C SER A 235 20.96 -13.39 -3.14
N ASP A 236 20.75 -14.48 -2.42
CA ASP A 236 21.81 -15.46 -2.13
C ASP A 236 22.32 -16.15 -3.41
N ARG A 237 21.48 -16.26 -4.45
CA ARG A 237 21.84 -16.90 -5.73
C ARG A 237 22.35 -15.92 -6.78
N TRP A 238 21.77 -14.73 -6.85
CA TRP A 238 21.98 -13.79 -7.96
C TRP A 238 22.58 -12.45 -7.53
N GLY A 239 22.74 -12.22 -6.23
CA GLY A 239 23.07 -10.93 -5.67
C GLY A 239 21.85 -10.03 -5.46
N LEU A 240 22.03 -9.02 -4.62
CA LEU A 240 20.93 -8.17 -4.17
C LEU A 240 20.33 -7.29 -5.27
N ALA A 241 21.17 -6.71 -6.14
CA ALA A 241 20.70 -5.81 -7.19
C ALA A 241 19.81 -6.55 -8.21
N PRO A 242 20.18 -7.72 -8.76
CA PRO A 242 19.29 -8.49 -9.62
C PRO A 242 18.00 -8.95 -8.93
N ALA A 243 18.06 -9.32 -7.64
CA ALA A 243 16.88 -9.69 -6.86
C ALA A 243 15.90 -8.51 -6.68
N LEU A 244 16.41 -7.31 -6.39
CA LEU A 244 15.62 -6.09 -6.33
C LEU A 244 15.04 -5.70 -7.70
N SER A 245 15.82 -5.84 -8.78
CA SER A 245 15.32 -5.61 -10.14
C SER A 245 14.19 -6.57 -10.51
N ALA A 246 14.31 -7.85 -10.17
CA ALA A 246 13.24 -8.83 -10.37
C ALA A 246 11.99 -8.50 -9.53
N THR A 247 12.18 -7.95 -8.32
CA THR A 247 11.08 -7.47 -7.47
C THR A 247 10.30 -6.35 -8.16
N MET A 248 10.95 -5.48 -8.93
CA MET A 248 10.25 -4.39 -9.64
C MET A 248 9.25 -4.91 -10.67
N LEU A 249 9.45 -6.12 -11.22
CA LEU A 249 8.52 -6.74 -12.16
C LEU A 249 7.12 -6.94 -11.57
N PHE A 250 7.00 -7.07 -10.24
CA PHE A 250 5.70 -7.14 -9.56
C PHE A 250 4.92 -5.84 -9.66
N LEU A 251 5.56 -4.67 -9.83
CA LEU A 251 4.87 -3.42 -10.17
C LEU A 251 4.28 -3.50 -11.58
N GLY A 252 4.99 -4.11 -12.53
CA GLY A 252 4.45 -4.40 -13.87
C GLY A 252 3.21 -5.31 -13.81
N LEU A 253 3.27 -6.37 -12.99
CA LEU A 253 2.11 -7.25 -12.74
C LEU A 253 0.95 -6.51 -12.08
N ALA A 254 1.23 -5.66 -11.09
CA ALA A 254 0.21 -4.83 -10.44
C ALA A 254 -0.49 -3.92 -11.46
N GLY A 255 0.29 -3.28 -12.34
CA GLY A 255 -0.22 -2.48 -13.44
C GLY A 255 -1.13 -3.27 -14.39
N ALA A 256 -0.69 -4.47 -14.79
CA ALA A 256 -1.47 -5.36 -15.65
C ALA A 256 -2.81 -5.77 -15.00
N PHE A 257 -2.80 -6.11 -13.72
CA PHE A 257 -4.03 -6.44 -12.97
C PHE A 257 -4.97 -5.24 -12.86
N CYS A 258 -4.46 -4.03 -12.63
CA CYS A 258 -5.28 -2.81 -12.65
C CYS A 258 -5.96 -2.60 -14.02
N LEU A 259 -5.21 -2.75 -15.12
CA LEU A 259 -5.78 -2.62 -16.47
C LEU A 259 -6.80 -3.71 -16.79
N TRP A 260 -6.61 -4.92 -16.27
CA TRP A 260 -7.60 -5.99 -16.35
C TRP A 260 -8.86 -5.66 -15.53
N GLY A 261 -8.70 -5.15 -14.30
CA GLY A 261 -9.80 -4.67 -13.46
C GLY A 261 -10.59 -3.52 -14.08
N ALA A 262 -9.91 -2.60 -14.78
CA ALA A 262 -10.53 -1.49 -15.50
C ALA A 262 -11.55 -1.93 -16.56
N ARG A 263 -11.44 -3.16 -17.10
CA ARG A 263 -12.40 -3.71 -18.06
C ARG A 263 -13.73 -4.12 -17.42
N HIS A 264 -13.76 -4.30 -16.09
CA HIS A 264 -14.88 -4.87 -15.36
C HIS A 264 -15.50 -3.90 -14.34
N VAL A 265 -14.72 -2.93 -13.85
CA VAL A 265 -15.10 -2.05 -12.73
C VAL A 265 -16.42 -1.28 -12.93
N GLU A 266 -16.70 -0.78 -14.14
CA GLU A 266 -17.95 -0.05 -14.41
C GLU A 266 -19.17 -0.98 -14.34
N ARG A 267 -19.05 -2.20 -14.89
CA ARG A 267 -20.11 -3.21 -14.86
C ARG A 267 -20.38 -3.67 -13.42
N ASP A 268 -19.31 -4.00 -12.69
CA ASP A 268 -19.40 -4.53 -11.34
C ASP A 268 -19.94 -3.47 -10.37
N SER A 269 -19.55 -2.20 -10.52
CA SER A 269 -20.12 -1.09 -9.72
C SER A 269 -21.60 -0.86 -10.02
N ALA A 270 -21.99 -0.86 -11.30
CA ALA A 270 -23.39 -0.70 -11.70
C ALA A 270 -24.29 -1.87 -11.26
N GLU A 271 -23.73 -3.05 -10.99
CA GLU A 271 -24.46 -4.17 -10.42
C GLU A 271 -24.75 -3.94 -8.92
N VAL A 272 -23.77 -3.43 -8.17
CA VAL A 272 -23.95 -3.05 -6.76
C VAL A 272 -25.03 -1.98 -6.61
N ASP A 273 -24.96 -0.92 -7.42
CA ASP A 273 -25.92 0.18 -7.39
C ASP A 273 -27.34 -0.29 -7.75
N ARG A 274 -27.49 -1.21 -8.71
CA ARG A 274 -28.80 -1.76 -9.08
C ARG A 274 -29.45 -2.58 -7.96
N VAL A 275 -28.66 -3.30 -7.18
CA VAL A 275 -29.18 -4.18 -6.12
C VAL A 275 -29.41 -3.43 -4.80
N HIS A 276 -28.63 -2.37 -4.52
CA HIS A 276 -28.61 -1.71 -3.20
C HIS A 276 -28.88 -0.20 -3.23
N GLY A 277 -29.02 0.42 -4.41
CA GLY A 277 -29.22 1.86 -4.58
C GLY A 277 -30.68 2.31 -4.62
N GLY A 278 -31.63 1.45 -4.23
CA GLY A 278 -33.06 1.75 -4.11
C GLY A 278 -33.44 2.26 -2.72
#